data_AF-A0A0D9WXD3-F1
#
_entry.id   AF-A0A0D9WXD3-F1
#
_cell.length_a   1.000
_cell.length_b   1.000
_cell.length_c   1.000
_cell.angle_alpha   90.00
_cell.angle_beta   90.00
_cell.angle_gamma   90.00
#
_symmetry.space_group_name_H-M   'P 1'
#
loop_
_entity.id
_entity.type
_entity.pdbx_description
1 polymer ?
#
loop_
_entity_poly.entity_id
_entity_poly.type
_entity_poly.pdbx_seq_one_letter_code
_entity_poly.pdbx_strand_id
1 'polypeptide(L)'
;MAGCSIPPLDAGSFLSVVHGKHIAFIGDSMVRNQAQSLICLLTSSAFPHRLVYHGADNYLDKYNYWRYTFPSHNVTVSFYWAPFLVKAKGKPKDDGLLYSYVHLNEPEDRWAADVDTIDVAVLGVGHWLLNGAIYYNGSDQAIGAHNAPPEFSNLTMVGYAWPLRTVYRTVMEWLLVSSGRRWRRQQWARTMVLTMFSPPYFEARPAKNPTEWVCMRTKPYEDGENAKDLETPALKEVKEIVYDEAEAARARYGDGDGGEVRIEVLDVTKLAAMRPDGHPGVYHDLSAAQGIAQGKKLILGK
;
A
#
# COMPACT_ATOMS: atom_id res chain seq x y z
N MET A 1 7.97 -4.15 27.18
CA MET A 1 6.69 -3.89 27.87
C MET A 1 5.59 -3.86 26.82
N ALA A 2 4.75 -4.91 26.76
CA ALA A 2 3.46 -4.83 26.08
C ALA A 2 2.47 -4.28 27.12
N GLY A 3 2.17 -2.99 27.03
CA GLY A 3 1.54 -2.24 28.14
C GLY A 3 0.07 -1.91 27.97
N CYS A 4 -0.52 -2.08 26.78
CA CYS A 4 -1.91 -1.70 26.52
C CYS A 4 -2.62 -2.76 25.66
N SER A 5 -3.87 -3.05 26.01
CA SER A 5 -4.79 -3.80 25.15
C SER A 5 -5.31 -2.88 24.04
N ILE A 6 -5.25 -3.33 22.79
CA ILE A 6 -5.86 -2.63 21.67
C ILE A 6 -7.34 -3.03 21.64
N PRO A 7 -8.28 -2.10 21.84
CA PRO A 7 -9.70 -2.43 21.79
C PRO A 7 -10.10 -2.89 20.37
N PRO A 8 -11.12 -3.75 20.23
CA PRO A 8 -11.71 -4.04 18.94
C PRO A 8 -12.14 -2.75 18.23
N LEU A 9 -12.04 -2.72 16.90
CA LEU A 9 -12.52 -1.58 16.12
C LEU A 9 -14.05 -1.47 16.27
N ASP A 10 -14.50 -0.36 16.83
CA ASP A 10 -15.91 0.02 16.81
C ASP A 10 -16.22 0.83 15.55
N ALA A 11 -16.99 0.24 14.63
CA ALA A 11 -17.26 0.84 13.32
C ALA A 11 -18.05 2.16 13.42
N GLY A 12 -19.00 2.27 14.36
CA GLY A 12 -19.77 3.50 14.58
C GLY A 12 -18.91 4.65 15.10
N SER A 13 -18.06 4.38 16.08
CA SER A 13 -17.09 5.33 16.61
C SER A 13 -16.10 5.77 15.54
N PHE A 14 -15.58 4.82 14.75
CA PHE A 14 -14.68 5.16 13.63
C PHE A 14 -15.37 6.11 12.64
N LEU A 15 -16.57 5.75 12.15
CA LEU A 15 -17.34 6.57 11.20
C LEU A 15 -17.70 7.95 11.78
N SER A 16 -17.92 8.04 13.09
CA SER A 16 -18.17 9.31 13.78
C SER A 16 -16.93 10.20 13.80
N VAL A 17 -15.75 9.61 14.07
CA VAL A 17 -14.46 10.34 14.06
C VAL A 17 -14.11 10.84 12.66
N VAL A 18 -14.40 10.03 11.63
CA VAL A 18 -14.10 10.40 10.23
C VAL A 18 -15.29 11.03 9.50
N HIS A 19 -16.33 11.44 10.22
CA HIS A 19 -17.53 12.03 9.62
C HIS A 19 -17.18 13.23 8.72
N GLY A 20 -17.75 13.24 7.51
CA GLY A 20 -17.49 14.30 6.54
C GLY A 20 -16.13 14.22 5.84
N LYS A 21 -15.30 13.21 6.13
CA LYS A 21 -13.95 13.07 5.59
C LYS A 21 -13.86 12.12 4.40
N HIS A 22 -12.87 12.39 3.55
CA HIS A 22 -12.39 11.48 2.52
C HIS A 22 -11.07 10.81 2.94
N ILE A 23 -11.11 9.50 3.07
CA ILE A 23 -9.96 8.63 3.34
C ILE A 23 -9.46 8.04 2.02
N ALA A 24 -8.24 8.36 1.63
CA ALA A 24 -7.60 7.89 0.42
C ALA A 24 -6.46 6.93 0.75
N PHE A 25 -6.61 5.68 0.31
CA PHE A 25 -5.56 4.67 0.34
C PHE A 25 -4.79 4.72 -0.98
N ILE A 26 -3.50 5.04 -0.94
CA ILE A 26 -2.65 5.27 -2.12
C ILE A 26 -1.44 4.34 -2.02
N GLY A 27 -1.31 3.42 -2.97
CA GLY A 27 -0.21 2.47 -2.93
C GLY A 27 -0.41 1.23 -3.78
N ASP A 28 0.20 0.14 -3.32
CA ASP A 28 0.16 -1.16 -3.97
C ASP A 28 -1.00 -2.06 -3.47
N SER A 29 -0.91 -3.36 -3.77
CA SER A 29 -1.89 -4.37 -3.37
C SER A 29 -2.07 -4.51 -1.86
N MET A 30 -1.05 -4.23 -1.05
CA MET A 30 -1.17 -4.32 0.40
C MET A 30 -2.05 -3.20 0.93
N VAL A 31 -1.84 -1.98 0.42
CA VAL A 31 -2.68 -0.81 0.72
C VAL A 31 -4.12 -1.04 0.27
N ARG A 32 -4.32 -1.66 -0.90
CA ARG A 32 -5.65 -2.08 -1.37
C ARG A 32 -6.33 -3.04 -0.40
N ASN A 33 -5.61 -4.06 0.06
CA ASN A 33 -6.15 -5.07 0.97
C ASN A 33 -6.54 -4.44 2.32
N GLN A 34 -5.73 -3.49 2.83
CA GLN A 34 -6.08 -2.73 4.03
C GLN A 34 -7.36 -1.91 3.82
N ALA A 35 -7.49 -1.21 2.68
CA ALA A 35 -8.66 -0.41 2.35
C ALA A 35 -9.94 -1.26 2.24
N GLN A 36 -9.85 -2.43 1.60
CA GLN A 36 -10.96 -3.38 1.48
C GLN A 36 -11.36 -3.96 2.85
N SER A 37 -10.38 -4.32 3.67
CA SER A 37 -10.61 -4.80 5.05
C SER A 37 -11.35 -3.75 5.88
N LEU A 38 -10.92 -2.48 5.81
CA LEU A 38 -11.59 -1.38 6.49
C LEU A 38 -13.05 -1.27 6.06
N ILE A 39 -13.34 -1.26 4.75
CA ILE A 39 -14.72 -1.19 4.26
C ILE A 39 -15.58 -2.31 4.83
N CYS A 40 -15.09 -3.56 4.80
CA CYS A 40 -15.79 -4.71 5.36
C CYS A 40 -16.11 -4.52 6.85
N LEU A 41 -15.15 -4.04 7.65
CA LEU A 41 -15.38 -3.77 9.08
C LEU A 41 -16.45 -2.69 9.29
N LEU A 42 -16.44 -1.63 8.49
CA LEU A 42 -17.40 -0.54 8.60
C LEU A 42 -18.84 -0.94 8.21
N THR A 43 -19.01 -2.01 7.40
CA THR A 43 -20.34 -2.51 7.03
C THR A 43 -21.17 -3.02 8.20
N SER A 44 -20.54 -3.33 9.34
CA SER A 44 -21.24 -3.68 10.58
C SER A 44 -22.07 -2.52 11.16
N SER A 45 -21.78 -1.26 10.77
CA SER A 45 -22.46 -0.06 11.28
C SER A 45 -23.20 0.71 10.18
N ALA A 46 -22.64 0.79 8.97
CA ALA A 46 -23.25 1.55 7.88
C ALA A 46 -23.08 0.87 6.52
N PHE A 47 -24.10 0.95 5.66
CA PHE A 47 -24.05 0.35 4.34
C PHE A 47 -23.27 1.25 3.34
N PRO A 48 -22.25 0.72 2.67
CA PRO A 48 -21.47 1.48 1.70
C PRO A 48 -22.16 1.51 0.32
N HIS A 49 -22.10 2.65 -0.35
CA HIS A 49 -22.49 2.80 -1.75
C HIS A 49 -21.23 2.89 -2.61
N ARG A 50 -21.17 2.09 -3.67
CA ARG A 50 -20.05 2.13 -4.62
C ARG A 50 -20.30 3.22 -5.66
N LEU A 51 -19.48 4.28 -5.66
CA LEU A 51 -19.65 5.42 -6.58
C LEU A 51 -18.95 5.21 -7.92
N VAL A 52 -17.82 4.49 -7.91
CA VAL A 52 -17.07 4.18 -9.14
C VAL A 52 -16.68 2.71 -9.13
N TYR A 53 -17.07 2.01 -10.20
CA TYR A 53 -16.59 0.67 -10.52
C TYR A 53 -16.16 0.63 -11.99
N HIS A 54 -14.85 0.78 -12.21
CA HIS A 54 -14.19 0.80 -13.52
C HIS A 54 -14.54 2.01 -14.41
N GLY A 55 -13.55 2.46 -15.22
CA GLY A 55 -13.84 3.18 -16.46
C GLY A 55 -14.45 2.19 -17.47
N ALA A 56 -15.23 2.68 -18.43
CA ALA A 56 -15.99 1.85 -19.36
C ALA A 56 -15.15 0.92 -20.26
N ASP A 57 -13.83 1.07 -20.26
CA ASP A 57 -12.95 0.39 -21.21
C ASP A 57 -12.04 -0.65 -20.52
N ASN A 58 -12.37 -1.92 -20.78
CA ASN A 58 -11.49 -3.09 -20.75
C ASN A 58 -10.98 -3.64 -19.40
N TYR A 59 -11.05 -4.97 -19.35
CA TYR A 59 -10.50 -5.91 -18.36
C TYR A 59 -8.99 -5.79 -18.08
N LEU A 60 -8.27 -4.85 -18.72
CA LEU A 60 -6.83 -4.60 -18.51
C LEU A 60 -6.53 -3.69 -17.31
N ASP A 61 -7.56 -3.09 -16.70
CA ASP A 61 -7.47 -2.21 -15.53
C ASP A 61 -7.47 -2.99 -14.19
N LYS A 62 -6.70 -4.09 -14.14
CA LYS A 62 -6.70 -5.11 -13.07
C LYS A 62 -6.47 -4.56 -11.65
N TYR A 63 -5.92 -3.35 -11.53
CA TYR A 63 -5.53 -2.75 -10.25
C TYR A 63 -6.18 -1.40 -9.96
N ASN A 64 -7.22 -1.01 -10.67
CA ASN A 64 -7.74 0.35 -10.73
C ASN A 64 -8.15 1.07 -9.43
N TYR A 65 -8.36 2.38 -9.58
CA TYR A 65 -9.07 3.23 -8.62
C TYR A 65 -10.50 2.77 -8.38
N TRP A 66 -10.94 2.85 -7.13
CA TRP A 66 -12.34 2.70 -6.75
C TRP A 66 -12.69 3.64 -5.60
N ARG A 67 -13.98 3.94 -5.46
CA ARG A 67 -14.50 4.83 -4.42
C ARG A 67 -15.82 4.30 -3.86
N TYR A 68 -15.87 4.19 -2.54
CA TYR A 68 -17.08 3.94 -1.76
C TYR A 68 -17.43 5.18 -0.93
N THR A 69 -18.72 5.36 -0.69
CA THR A 69 -19.23 6.34 0.26
C THR A 69 -20.12 5.65 1.29
N PHE A 70 -20.15 6.18 2.51
CA PHE A 70 -21.11 5.83 3.55
C PHE A 70 -22.02 7.04 3.75
N PRO A 71 -23.15 7.15 3.02
CA PRO A 71 -23.94 8.38 2.97
C PRO A 71 -24.46 8.84 4.32
N SER A 72 -24.82 7.90 5.20
CA SER A 72 -25.32 8.19 6.55
C SER A 72 -24.30 8.91 7.45
N HIS A 73 -23.02 8.88 7.10
CA HIS A 73 -21.94 9.52 7.85
C HIS A 73 -21.15 10.53 7.00
N ASN A 74 -21.58 10.76 5.75
CA ASN A 74 -20.85 11.58 4.78
C ASN A 74 -19.35 11.21 4.69
N VAL A 75 -19.03 9.91 4.73
CA VAL A 75 -17.65 9.41 4.65
C VAL A 75 -17.38 8.91 3.25
N THR A 76 -16.20 9.19 2.71
CA THR A 76 -15.72 8.61 1.46
C THR A 76 -14.45 7.80 1.71
N VAL A 77 -14.36 6.60 1.14
CA VAL A 77 -13.16 5.77 1.15
C VAL A 77 -12.79 5.45 -0.29
N SER A 78 -11.59 5.86 -0.69
CA SER A 78 -11.07 5.59 -2.03
C SER A 78 -9.78 4.80 -1.97
N PHE A 79 -9.53 4.05 -3.02
CA PHE A 79 -8.23 3.45 -3.28
C PHE A 79 -7.68 3.95 -4.62
N TYR A 80 -6.39 4.23 -4.65
CA TYR A 80 -5.64 4.64 -5.83
C TYR A 80 -4.45 3.70 -5.98
N TRP A 81 -4.41 3.01 -7.12
CA TRP A 81 -3.23 2.22 -7.48
C TRP A 81 -2.11 3.12 -7.95
N ALA A 82 -1.12 3.22 -7.08
CA ALA A 82 0.13 3.90 -7.35
C ALA A 82 1.21 3.13 -6.57
N PRO A 83 1.71 2.00 -7.10
CA PRO A 83 2.64 1.14 -6.36
C PRO A 83 3.97 1.81 -5.99
N PHE A 84 4.32 2.89 -6.70
CA PHE A 84 5.45 3.76 -6.40
C PHE A 84 5.01 5.12 -5.84
N LEU A 85 3.71 5.34 -5.59
CA LEU A 85 3.04 6.62 -5.27
C LEU A 85 3.15 7.72 -6.34
N VAL A 86 4.25 7.73 -7.09
CA VAL A 86 4.53 8.57 -8.25
C VAL A 86 4.16 7.87 -9.56
N LYS A 87 4.21 8.62 -10.66
CA LYS A 87 3.94 8.15 -12.01
C LYS A 87 4.83 6.97 -12.36
N ALA A 88 4.22 5.85 -12.75
CA ALA A 88 4.94 4.65 -13.13
C ALA A 88 4.32 3.91 -14.33
N LYS A 89 5.19 3.44 -15.23
CA LYS A 89 4.85 2.64 -16.42
C LYS A 89 5.55 1.30 -16.38
N GLY A 90 5.18 0.41 -17.29
CA GLY A 90 5.74 -0.94 -17.37
C GLY A 90 5.05 -1.88 -16.39
N LYS A 91 5.82 -2.53 -15.52
CA LYS A 91 5.32 -3.55 -14.58
C LYS A 91 4.04 -3.18 -13.81
N PRO A 92 3.84 -1.93 -13.31
CA PRO A 92 2.62 -1.54 -12.59
C PRO A 92 1.33 -1.58 -13.40
N LYS A 93 1.45 -1.60 -14.74
CA LYS A 93 0.31 -1.67 -15.67
C LYS A 93 0.22 -3.05 -16.32
N ASP A 94 1.35 -3.77 -16.44
CA ASP A 94 1.42 -5.12 -16.97
C ASP A 94 2.43 -5.96 -16.17
N ASP A 95 1.90 -6.87 -15.33
CA ASP A 95 2.72 -7.74 -14.46
C ASP A 95 3.70 -8.62 -15.25
N GLY A 96 3.46 -8.86 -16.54
CA GLY A 96 4.33 -9.63 -17.43
C GLY A 96 5.65 -8.93 -17.74
N LEU A 97 5.75 -7.62 -17.49
CA LEU A 97 6.99 -6.87 -17.65
C LEU A 97 7.91 -7.05 -16.44
N LEU A 98 9.23 -7.06 -16.72
CA LEU A 98 10.25 -7.36 -15.71
C LEU A 98 10.60 -6.16 -14.82
N TYR A 99 10.39 -4.94 -15.33
CA TYR A 99 10.80 -3.71 -14.64
C TYR A 99 9.83 -2.55 -14.87
N SER A 100 9.99 -1.51 -14.05
CA SER A 100 9.15 -0.31 -14.03
C SER A 100 9.93 0.89 -14.54
N TYR A 101 9.23 1.84 -15.15
CA TYR A 101 9.75 3.18 -15.45
C TYR A 101 9.09 4.15 -14.47
N VAL A 102 9.88 4.74 -13.56
CA VAL A 102 9.38 5.48 -12.39
C VAL A 102 9.82 6.94 -12.47
N HIS A 103 8.87 7.86 -12.52
CA HIS A 103 9.12 9.29 -12.61
C HIS A 103 9.07 9.91 -11.21
N LEU A 104 10.23 10.08 -10.56
CA LEU A 104 10.31 10.35 -9.12
C LEU A 104 9.69 11.67 -8.68
N ASN A 105 9.60 12.65 -9.58
CA ASN A 105 9.14 14.00 -9.25
C ASN A 105 7.68 14.27 -9.68
N GLU A 106 6.99 13.27 -10.19
CA GLU A 106 5.64 13.41 -10.74
C GLU A 106 4.66 12.53 -9.96
N PRO A 107 3.69 13.09 -9.23
CA PRO A 107 2.68 12.28 -8.57
C PRO A 107 1.84 11.51 -9.61
N GLU A 108 1.30 10.34 -9.23
CA GLU A 108 0.38 9.63 -10.13
C GLU A 108 -0.91 10.44 -10.34
N ASP A 109 -1.28 10.64 -11.61
CA ASP A 109 -2.26 11.64 -12.05
C ASP A 109 -3.59 11.58 -11.29
N ARG A 110 -4.06 10.37 -10.97
CA ARG A 110 -5.42 10.17 -10.47
C ARG A 110 -5.61 10.61 -9.03
N TRP A 111 -4.69 10.27 -8.12
CA TRP A 111 -4.79 10.74 -6.74
C TRP A 111 -4.38 12.21 -6.63
N ALA A 112 -3.45 12.65 -7.48
CA ALA A 112 -3.03 14.05 -7.55
C ALA A 112 -4.19 14.97 -7.94
N ALA A 113 -5.05 14.54 -8.87
CA ALA A 113 -6.25 15.28 -9.26
C ALA A 113 -7.28 15.42 -8.11
N ASP A 114 -7.31 14.45 -7.19
CA ASP A 114 -8.22 14.45 -6.04
C ASP A 114 -7.60 15.05 -4.78
N VAL A 115 -6.35 15.53 -4.83
CA VAL A 115 -5.55 15.94 -3.66
C VAL A 115 -6.29 16.92 -2.74
N ASP A 116 -7.05 17.87 -3.28
CA ASP A 116 -7.78 18.87 -2.51
C ASP A 116 -8.97 18.31 -1.71
N THR A 117 -9.40 17.09 -2.05
CA THR A 117 -10.52 16.42 -1.39
C THR A 117 -10.06 15.45 -0.32
N ILE A 118 -8.78 15.11 -0.24
CA ILE A 118 -8.27 14.08 0.67
C ILE A 118 -8.08 14.69 2.06
N ASP A 119 -8.71 14.11 3.07
CA ASP A 119 -8.55 14.52 4.48
C ASP A 119 -7.62 13.58 5.23
N VAL A 120 -7.64 12.29 4.87
CA VAL A 120 -6.77 11.25 5.41
C VAL A 120 -6.10 10.51 4.25
N ALA A 121 -4.78 10.63 4.12
CA ALA A 121 -4.00 9.89 3.14
C ALA A 121 -3.28 8.72 3.82
N VAL A 122 -3.57 7.49 3.40
CA VAL A 122 -2.85 6.29 3.82
C VAL A 122 -1.92 5.87 2.69
N LEU A 123 -0.62 6.12 2.86
CA LEU A 123 0.42 5.89 1.87
C LEU A 123 1.18 4.61 2.17
N GLY A 124 1.28 3.70 1.20
CA GLY A 124 2.11 2.50 1.36
C GLY A 124 2.85 2.14 0.08
N VAL A 125 4.16 1.96 0.23
CA VAL A 125 5.09 1.60 -0.84
C VAL A 125 6.22 0.77 -0.25
N GLY A 126 6.67 -0.25 -0.98
CA GLY A 126 7.76 -1.11 -0.49
C GLY A 126 8.09 -2.25 -1.44
N HIS A 127 7.19 -3.23 -1.59
CA HIS A 127 7.40 -4.40 -2.43
C HIS A 127 7.83 -4.06 -3.85
N TRP A 128 7.21 -3.03 -4.43
CA TRP A 128 7.43 -2.66 -5.83
C TRP A 128 8.79 -2.04 -6.11
N LEU A 129 9.39 -1.38 -5.11
CA LEU A 129 10.72 -0.79 -5.22
C LEU A 129 11.85 -1.83 -5.21
N LEU A 130 11.56 -3.05 -4.75
CA LEU A 130 12.51 -4.17 -4.76
C LEU A 130 12.56 -4.88 -6.13
N ASN A 131 11.60 -4.59 -7.02
CA ASN A 131 11.63 -5.06 -8.41
C ASN A 131 12.59 -4.22 -9.25
N GLY A 132 12.85 -4.67 -10.48
CA GLY A 132 13.58 -3.88 -11.47
C GLY A 132 12.90 -2.53 -11.72
N ALA A 133 13.67 -1.44 -11.72
CA ALA A 133 13.17 -0.11 -11.98
C ALA A 133 14.23 0.79 -12.64
N ILE A 134 13.77 1.62 -13.57
CA ILE A 134 14.52 2.75 -14.14
C ILE A 134 13.90 4.03 -13.62
N TYR A 135 14.71 4.90 -13.03
CA TYR A 135 14.26 6.13 -12.40
C TYR A 135 14.51 7.32 -13.31
N TYR A 136 13.49 8.17 -13.43
CA TYR A 136 13.50 9.38 -14.23
C TYR A 136 13.30 10.61 -13.35
N ASN A 137 13.92 11.72 -13.75
CA ASN A 137 13.60 13.05 -13.23
C ASN A 137 12.43 13.66 -14.02
N GLY A 138 11.98 14.85 -13.60
CA GLY A 138 10.92 15.61 -14.29
C GLY A 138 11.31 16.20 -15.65
N SER A 139 12.42 15.76 -16.25
CA SER A 139 12.85 16.13 -17.61
C SER A 139 12.95 14.90 -18.53
N ASP A 140 12.31 13.80 -18.16
CA ASP A 140 12.35 12.49 -18.86
C ASP A 140 13.77 11.92 -19.05
N GLN A 141 14.74 12.39 -18.27
CA GLN A 141 16.09 11.85 -18.27
C GLN A 141 16.18 10.70 -17.25
N ALA A 142 16.69 9.55 -17.69
CA ALA A 142 17.03 8.46 -16.79
C ALA A 142 18.21 8.86 -15.90
N ILE A 143 18.03 8.77 -14.58
CA ILE A 143 19.00 9.21 -13.56
C ILE A 143 19.57 8.06 -12.73
N GLY A 144 19.03 6.85 -12.90
CA GLY A 144 19.56 5.66 -12.26
C GLY A 144 18.64 4.47 -12.42
N ALA A 145 19.11 3.32 -11.93
CA ALA A 145 18.38 2.06 -12.02
C ALA A 145 18.55 1.21 -10.75
N HIS A 146 17.63 0.27 -10.59
CA HIS A 146 17.67 -0.81 -9.60
C HIS A 146 17.26 -2.13 -10.26
N ASN A 147 17.98 -3.23 -9.98
CA ASN A 147 17.75 -4.56 -10.55
C ASN A 147 17.39 -4.56 -12.05
N ALA A 148 18.09 -3.74 -12.84
CA ALA A 148 17.75 -3.51 -14.23
C ALA A 148 18.46 -4.51 -15.18
N PRO A 149 17.85 -4.81 -16.35
CA PRO A 149 18.46 -5.64 -17.37
C PRO A 149 19.80 -5.09 -17.91
N PRO A 150 20.63 -5.95 -18.56
CA PRO A 150 21.93 -5.55 -19.12
C PRO A 150 21.87 -4.42 -20.15
N GLU A 151 20.75 -4.21 -20.85
CA GLU A 151 20.57 -3.08 -21.77
C GLU A 151 20.65 -1.71 -21.08
N PHE A 152 20.46 -1.65 -19.76
CA PHE A 152 20.61 -0.45 -18.95
C PHE A 152 21.95 -0.38 -18.21
N SER A 153 22.96 -1.14 -18.65
CA SER A 153 24.30 -1.17 -18.04
C SER A 153 25.04 0.17 -18.07
N ASN A 154 24.60 1.09 -18.93
CA ASN A 154 25.11 2.46 -18.99
C ASN A 154 24.55 3.38 -17.88
N LEU A 155 23.50 2.95 -17.17
CA LEU A 155 22.93 3.70 -16.06
C LEU A 155 23.60 3.33 -14.73
N THR A 156 23.77 4.33 -13.86
CA THR A 156 24.23 4.09 -12.49
C THR A 156 23.20 3.27 -11.71
N MET A 157 23.65 2.19 -11.08
CA MET A 157 22.84 1.39 -10.18
C MET A 157 22.70 2.10 -8.83
N VAL A 158 21.69 2.96 -8.70
CA VAL A 158 21.45 3.79 -7.51
C VAL A 158 20.74 3.04 -6.38
N GLY A 159 20.24 1.82 -6.66
CA GLY A 159 19.44 1.05 -5.70
C GLY A 159 18.03 1.62 -5.52
N TYR A 160 17.32 1.19 -4.48
CA TYR A 160 15.94 1.64 -4.20
C TYR A 160 15.85 2.67 -3.07
N ALA A 161 16.85 2.78 -2.19
CA ALA A 161 16.78 3.59 -0.98
C ALA A 161 16.64 5.11 -1.26
N TRP A 162 17.53 5.67 -2.10
CA TRP A 162 17.42 7.08 -2.49
C TRP A 162 16.11 7.38 -3.25
N PRO A 163 15.71 6.57 -4.26
CA PRO A 163 14.42 6.74 -4.92
C PRO A 163 13.23 6.71 -3.96
N LEU A 164 13.21 5.80 -2.98
CA LEU A 164 12.14 5.72 -1.98
C LEU A 164 12.01 7.01 -1.17
N ARG A 165 13.14 7.57 -0.71
CA ARG A 165 13.16 8.85 0.00
C ARG A 165 12.60 9.98 -0.87
N THR A 166 13.02 10.04 -2.13
CA THR A 166 12.52 11.04 -3.09
C THR A 166 11.01 10.91 -3.30
N VAL A 167 10.50 9.69 -3.51
CA VAL A 167 9.06 9.41 -3.66
C VAL A 167 8.27 9.95 -2.46
N TYR A 168 8.68 9.62 -1.23
CA TYR A 168 7.98 10.10 -0.04
C TYR A 168 7.99 11.63 0.02
N ARG A 169 9.15 12.26 -0.16
CA ARG A 169 9.25 13.74 -0.14
C ARG A 169 8.34 14.40 -1.15
N THR A 170 8.37 13.92 -2.40
CA THR A 170 7.53 14.44 -3.49
C THR A 170 6.06 14.31 -3.15
N VAL A 171 5.60 13.11 -2.77
CA VAL A 171 4.18 12.85 -2.50
C VAL A 171 3.67 13.66 -1.32
N MET A 172 4.45 13.75 -0.24
CA MET A 172 4.11 14.56 0.93
C MET A 172 4.04 16.04 0.58
N GLU A 173 5.02 16.57 -0.16
CA GLU A 173 5.01 17.96 -0.61
C GLU A 173 3.78 18.25 -1.48
N TRP A 174 3.40 17.34 -2.37
CA TRP A 174 2.19 17.49 -3.18
C TRP A 174 0.89 17.45 -2.34
N LEU A 175 0.79 16.55 -1.37
CA LEU A 175 -0.38 16.42 -0.49
C LEU A 175 -0.54 17.61 0.47
N LEU A 176 0.57 18.20 0.90
CA LEU A 176 0.58 19.19 1.97
C LEU A 176 0.78 20.63 1.48
N VAL A 177 1.49 20.84 0.37
CA VAL A 177 1.86 22.18 -0.14
C VAL A 177 1.16 22.51 -1.45
N SER A 178 1.06 21.56 -2.38
CA SER A 178 0.50 21.82 -3.72
C SER A 178 -1.04 21.93 -3.76
N SER A 179 -1.74 21.57 -2.68
CA SER A 179 -3.19 21.80 -2.55
C SER A 179 -3.49 23.28 -2.30
N GLY A 180 -3.65 24.06 -3.37
CA GLY A 180 -3.84 25.51 -3.31
C GLY A 180 -5.21 25.95 -2.74
N ARG A 181 -5.18 26.98 -1.88
CA ARG A 181 -6.24 27.98 -1.50
C ARG A 181 -7.66 27.51 -1.08
N ARG A 182 -8.10 26.28 -1.31
CA ARG A 182 -9.36 25.73 -0.74
C ARG A 182 -9.21 25.32 0.74
N TRP A 183 -7.96 25.32 1.22
CA TRP A 183 -7.50 24.96 2.56
C TRP A 183 -8.04 25.84 3.70
N ARG A 184 -8.13 27.17 3.52
CA ARG A 184 -8.54 28.13 4.58
C ARG A 184 -10.00 28.01 5.06
N ARG A 185 -10.76 27.00 4.61
CA ARG A 185 -12.17 26.78 4.98
C ARG A 185 -12.43 25.43 5.67
N GLN A 186 -11.44 24.53 5.78
CA GLN A 186 -11.62 23.25 6.45
C GLN A 186 -11.38 23.39 7.96
N GLN A 187 -12.25 22.75 8.76
CA GLN A 187 -12.26 22.88 10.23
C GLN A 187 -11.36 21.84 10.95
N TRP A 188 -10.63 21.00 10.21
CA TRP A 188 -9.85 19.90 10.79
C TRP A 188 -8.50 19.70 10.11
N ALA A 189 -7.53 19.19 10.87
CA ALA A 189 -6.21 18.84 10.36
C ALA A 189 -6.26 17.68 9.36
N ARG A 190 -5.39 17.73 8.34
CA ARG A 190 -5.13 16.59 7.46
C ARG A 190 -4.33 15.54 8.20
N THR A 191 -4.61 14.27 7.92
CA THR A 191 -3.83 13.15 8.47
C THR A 191 -3.14 12.39 7.35
N MET A 192 -1.85 12.16 7.51
CA MET A 192 -1.07 11.30 6.64
C MET A 192 -0.56 10.12 7.45
N VAL A 193 -0.87 8.91 6.98
CA VAL A 193 -0.44 7.66 7.60
C VAL A 193 0.49 6.98 6.62
N LEU A 194 1.76 6.82 6.99
CA LEU A 194 2.68 5.94 6.28
C LEU A 194 2.46 4.53 6.79
N THR A 195 1.87 3.67 5.97
CA THR A 195 1.69 2.26 6.33
C THR A 195 2.85 1.42 5.81
N MET A 196 3.38 0.58 6.70
CA MET A 196 4.38 -0.42 6.36
C MET A 196 3.72 -1.62 5.66
N PHE A 197 4.48 -2.29 4.80
CA PHE A 197 4.04 -3.49 4.09
C PHE A 197 4.39 -4.76 4.87
N SER A 198 3.61 -5.83 4.68
CA SER A 198 3.89 -7.14 5.26
C SER A 198 5.05 -7.81 4.53
N PRO A 199 5.98 -8.51 5.21
CA PRO A 199 6.96 -9.33 4.52
C PRO A 199 6.28 -10.41 3.66
N PRO A 200 6.87 -10.78 2.51
CA PRO A 200 6.43 -11.96 1.78
C PRO A 200 6.85 -13.24 2.51
N TYR A 201 5.96 -14.23 2.55
CA TYR A 201 6.30 -15.58 3.01
C TYR A 201 6.35 -16.54 1.82
N PHE A 202 7.56 -16.87 1.40
CA PHE A 202 7.81 -17.92 0.42
C PHE A 202 8.60 -19.03 1.11
N GLU A 203 8.05 -20.24 1.14
CA GLU A 203 8.63 -21.38 1.88
C GLU A 203 9.83 -22.02 1.15
N ALA A 204 10.06 -21.71 -0.14
CA ALA A 204 11.26 -22.14 -0.88
C ALA A 204 11.60 -21.23 -2.07
N ARG A 205 12.84 -21.38 -2.61
CA ARG A 205 13.28 -20.68 -3.83
C ARG A 205 12.70 -21.32 -5.10
N PRO A 206 12.39 -20.53 -6.14
CA PRO A 206 11.48 -20.86 -7.26
C PRO A 206 11.83 -22.00 -8.21
N ALA A 207 12.91 -22.73 -7.99
CA ALA A 207 13.54 -23.50 -9.07
C ALA A 207 12.91 -24.88 -9.32
N LYS A 208 11.95 -25.36 -8.50
CA LYS A 208 11.53 -26.76 -8.58
C LYS A 208 10.01 -27.02 -8.62
N ASN A 209 9.15 -26.15 -8.10
CA ASN A 209 7.70 -26.42 -8.12
C ASN A 209 6.82 -25.14 -8.08
N PRO A 210 5.81 -24.98 -8.96
CA PRO A 210 4.91 -23.81 -8.96
C PRO A 210 4.11 -23.59 -7.66
N THR A 211 3.99 -24.59 -6.77
CA THR A 211 3.40 -24.41 -5.43
C THR A 211 4.38 -23.86 -4.37
N GLU A 212 5.68 -23.70 -4.67
CA GLU A 212 6.69 -23.16 -3.73
C GLU A 212 6.56 -21.65 -3.50
N TRP A 213 5.76 -20.95 -4.32
CA TRP A 213 5.42 -19.52 -4.16
C TRP A 213 4.32 -19.27 -3.13
N VAL A 214 3.85 -20.32 -2.46
CA VAL A 214 2.65 -20.28 -1.63
C VAL A 214 3.02 -20.58 -0.19
N CYS A 215 2.64 -19.70 0.73
CA CYS A 215 2.69 -20.02 2.16
C CYS A 215 1.59 -21.04 2.50
N MET A 216 1.99 -22.17 3.07
CA MET A 216 1.12 -23.29 3.43
C MET A 216 0.86 -23.35 4.94
N ARG A 217 1.48 -22.48 5.73
CA ARG A 217 1.23 -22.40 7.18
C ARG A 217 -0.22 -22.00 7.46
N THR A 218 -0.82 -22.65 8.44
CA THR A 218 -2.20 -22.44 8.89
C THR A 218 -2.29 -21.89 10.30
N LYS A 219 -1.13 -21.63 10.93
CA LYS A 219 -1.03 -21.07 12.29
C LYS A 219 -0.01 -19.93 12.33
N PRO A 220 -0.22 -18.94 13.23
CA PRO A 220 0.79 -17.95 13.56
C PRO A 220 2.11 -18.57 13.99
N TYR A 221 3.19 -17.79 13.96
CA TYR A 221 4.42 -18.17 14.67
C TYR A 221 4.19 -18.12 16.19
N GLU A 222 4.81 -19.05 16.90
CA GLU A 222 4.83 -19.05 18.37
C GLU A 222 5.89 -18.08 18.91
N ASP A 223 5.70 -17.62 20.15
CA ASP A 223 6.67 -16.74 20.83
C ASP A 223 8.02 -17.45 20.97
N GLY A 224 9.05 -16.92 20.30
CA GLY A 224 10.39 -17.48 20.30
C GLY A 224 10.75 -18.34 19.10
N GLU A 225 9.79 -18.68 18.21
CA GLU A 225 10.14 -19.12 16.86
C GLU A 225 10.91 -17.98 16.16
N ASN A 226 12.00 -18.31 15.46
CA ASN A 226 12.97 -17.35 14.96
C ASN A 226 12.35 -16.34 13.96
N ALA A 227 11.80 -15.26 14.49
CA ALA A 227 11.34 -14.11 13.73
C ALA A 227 12.48 -13.37 13.02
N LYS A 228 13.74 -13.77 13.26
CA LYS A 228 14.93 -13.23 12.60
C LYS A 228 14.95 -13.49 11.10
N ASP A 229 14.31 -14.55 10.61
CA ASP A 229 14.14 -14.80 9.18
C ASP A 229 13.01 -13.96 8.57
N LEU A 230 12.24 -13.24 9.39
CA LEU A 230 11.02 -12.52 8.99
C LEU A 230 11.28 -11.03 8.71
N GLU A 231 12.37 -10.47 9.24
CA GLU A 231 12.84 -9.11 8.94
C GLU A 231 14.11 -9.15 8.08
N THR A 232 13.93 -9.18 6.75
CA THR A 232 15.07 -9.09 5.82
C THR A 232 15.80 -7.75 5.95
N PRO A 233 17.10 -7.67 5.60
CA PRO A 233 17.83 -6.40 5.59
C PRO A 233 17.13 -5.30 4.79
N ALA A 234 16.52 -5.65 3.65
CA ALA A 234 15.75 -4.73 2.83
C ALA A 234 14.48 -4.22 3.55
N LEU A 235 13.75 -5.09 4.25
CA LEU A 235 12.58 -4.68 5.04
C LEU A 235 12.98 -3.74 6.19
N LYS A 236 14.09 -4.03 6.86
CA LYS A 236 14.64 -3.16 7.91
C LYS A 236 15.05 -1.80 7.36
N GLU A 237 15.74 -1.76 6.23
CA GLU A 237 16.14 -0.51 5.59
C GLU A 237 14.93 0.32 5.13
N VAL A 238 13.92 -0.30 4.50
CA VAL A 238 12.71 0.42 4.12
C VAL A 238 11.97 0.95 5.36
N LYS A 239 11.91 0.16 6.44
CA LYS A 239 11.34 0.61 7.71
C LYS A 239 12.07 1.85 8.24
N GLU A 240 13.40 1.81 8.30
CA GLU A 240 14.22 2.96 8.72
C GLU A 240 13.94 4.19 7.85
N ILE A 241 13.88 4.02 6.52
CA ILE A 241 13.53 5.12 5.60
C ILE A 241 12.15 5.70 5.89
N VAL A 242 11.12 4.86 6.11
CA VAL A 242 9.76 5.33 6.41
C VAL A 242 9.71 6.14 7.69
N TYR A 243 10.38 5.68 8.75
CA TYR A 243 10.46 6.41 10.01
C TYR A 243 11.23 7.72 9.84
N ASP A 244 12.38 7.71 9.16
CA ASP A 244 13.18 8.91 8.91
C ASP A 244 12.39 9.97 8.13
N GLU A 245 11.72 9.58 7.04
CA GLU A 245 10.95 10.52 6.22
C GLU A 245 9.68 10.99 6.96
N ALA A 246 9.06 10.16 7.81
CA ALA A 246 7.96 10.58 8.67
C ALA A 246 8.41 11.61 9.72
N GLU A 247 9.56 11.39 10.39
CA GLU A 247 10.14 12.35 11.35
C GLU A 247 10.53 13.65 10.66
N ALA A 248 11.18 13.58 9.49
CA ALA A 248 11.54 14.76 8.70
C ALA A 248 10.28 15.55 8.27
N ALA A 249 9.22 14.85 7.87
CA ALA A 249 7.95 15.48 7.51
C ALA A 249 7.23 16.08 8.73
N ARG A 250 7.30 15.45 9.91
CA ARG A 250 6.81 16.04 11.17
C ARG A 250 7.57 17.32 11.51
N ALA A 251 8.89 17.33 11.35
CA ALA A 251 9.70 18.53 11.60
C ALA A 251 9.43 19.66 10.57
N ARG A 252 9.11 19.32 9.32
CA ARG A 252 8.89 20.28 8.23
C ARG A 252 7.45 20.81 8.16
N TYR A 253 6.48 19.95 8.42
CA TYR A 253 5.05 20.21 8.20
C TYR A 253 4.17 19.98 9.42
N GLY A 254 4.67 19.29 10.45
CA GLY A 254 3.95 19.08 11.69
C GLY A 254 3.91 20.38 12.50
N ASP A 255 2.77 20.64 13.14
CA ASP A 255 2.63 21.80 14.00
C ASP A 255 2.85 21.39 15.46
N GLY A 256 3.71 22.15 16.15
CA GLY A 256 3.93 22.01 17.58
C GLY A 256 2.69 22.51 18.32
N ASP A 257 1.79 21.58 18.61
CA ASP A 257 0.58 21.78 19.41
C ASP A 257 -0.48 22.68 18.72
N GLY A 258 -1.14 22.16 17.67
CA GLY A 258 -2.45 22.68 17.28
C GLY A 258 -2.78 23.02 15.81
N GLY A 259 -2.30 22.25 14.84
CA GLY A 259 -3.26 21.73 13.86
C GLY A 259 -3.26 22.30 12.44
N GLU A 260 -2.40 21.70 11.62
CA GLU A 260 -2.66 21.66 10.17
C GLU A 260 -2.47 20.25 9.60
N VAL A 261 -1.40 19.55 10.03
CA VAL A 261 -1.04 18.22 9.52
C VAL A 261 -0.63 17.28 10.64
N ARG A 262 -1.25 16.09 10.66
CA ARG A 262 -0.88 14.97 11.53
C ARG A 262 -0.17 13.91 10.70
N ILE A 263 1.00 13.47 11.13
CA ILE A 263 1.80 12.45 10.42
C ILE A 263 2.00 11.26 11.35
N GLU A 264 1.51 10.10 10.93
CA GLU A 264 1.54 8.86 11.69
C GLU A 264 2.24 7.76 10.88
N VAL A 265 2.87 6.82 11.59
CA VAL A 265 3.42 5.61 10.98
C VAL A 265 2.63 4.41 11.50
N LEU A 266 2.00 3.68 10.60
CA LEU A 266 1.34 2.41 10.90
C LEU A 266 2.32 1.27 10.65
N ASP A 267 3.14 0.97 11.66
CA ASP A 267 4.09 -0.15 11.63
C ASP A 267 3.41 -1.45 12.07
N VAL A 268 2.90 -2.17 11.08
CA VAL A 268 2.35 -3.52 11.24
C VAL A 268 3.38 -4.60 10.93
N THR A 269 4.65 -4.24 10.66
CA THR A 269 5.63 -5.16 10.07
C THR A 269 5.83 -6.40 10.93
N LYS A 270 6.10 -6.22 12.23
CA LYS A 270 6.30 -7.34 13.16
C LYS A 270 5.03 -8.16 13.37
N LEU A 271 3.86 -7.51 13.46
CA LEU A 271 2.59 -8.21 13.64
C LEU A 271 2.25 -9.04 12.40
N ALA A 272 2.40 -8.46 11.21
CA ALA A 272 2.22 -9.15 9.95
C ALA A 272 3.24 -10.29 9.79
N ALA A 273 4.50 -10.05 10.18
CA ALA A 273 5.59 -11.03 10.22
C ALA A 273 5.32 -12.22 11.17
N MET A 274 4.42 -12.11 12.14
CA MET A 274 4.03 -13.26 12.97
C MET A 274 2.87 -14.07 12.38
N ARG A 275 2.32 -13.67 11.22
CA ARG A 275 1.06 -14.19 10.66
C ARG A 275 1.21 -14.78 9.25
N PRO A 276 2.05 -15.82 9.08
CA PRO A 276 2.14 -16.53 7.80
C PRO A 276 0.80 -17.17 7.42
N ASP A 277 -0.03 -17.52 8.41
CA ASP A 277 -1.41 -18.01 8.26
C ASP A 277 -2.39 -16.97 7.69
N GLY A 278 -2.00 -15.69 7.65
CA GLY A 278 -2.77 -14.62 7.02
C GLY A 278 -2.60 -14.56 5.50
N HIS A 279 -1.67 -15.33 4.91
CA HIS A 279 -1.52 -15.37 3.46
C HIS A 279 -2.67 -16.11 2.79
N PRO A 280 -3.16 -15.64 1.62
CA PRO A 280 -4.23 -16.31 0.88
C PRO A 280 -3.85 -17.70 0.39
N GLY A 281 -2.57 -18.04 0.38
CA GLY A 281 -2.09 -19.36 -0.03
C GLY A 281 -2.52 -19.69 -1.47
N VAL A 282 -2.91 -20.96 -1.69
CA VAL A 282 -3.42 -21.46 -2.98
C VAL A 282 -4.76 -20.84 -3.40
N TYR A 283 -5.42 -20.14 -2.48
CA TYR A 283 -6.72 -19.49 -2.73
C TYR A 283 -6.57 -18.08 -3.35
N HIS A 284 -5.34 -17.64 -3.63
CA HIS A 284 -5.09 -16.41 -4.36
C HIS A 284 -5.55 -16.48 -5.84
N ASP A 285 -5.50 -17.67 -6.44
CA ASP A 285 -5.97 -17.90 -7.82
C ASP A 285 -7.04 -19.00 -7.83
N LEU A 286 -8.30 -18.62 -8.07
CA LEU A 286 -9.42 -19.56 -8.13
C LEU A 286 -9.24 -20.62 -9.22
N SER A 287 -8.43 -20.35 -10.25
CA SER A 287 -8.11 -21.35 -11.28
C SER A 287 -7.18 -22.46 -10.75
N ALA A 288 -6.23 -22.13 -9.88
CA ALA A 288 -5.36 -23.09 -9.20
C ALA A 288 -6.13 -23.92 -8.14
N ALA A 289 -7.08 -23.29 -7.44
CA ALA A 289 -7.94 -23.98 -6.47
C ALA A 289 -8.89 -25.00 -7.14
N GLN A 290 -9.38 -24.73 -8.36
CA GLN A 290 -10.24 -25.63 -9.12
C GLN A 290 -9.51 -26.92 -9.58
N GLY A 291 -8.22 -26.83 -9.92
CA GLY A 291 -7.41 -28.01 -10.28
C GLY A 291 -7.24 -29.00 -9.13
N ILE A 292 -7.17 -28.51 -7.89
CA ILE A 292 -7.05 -29.36 -6.69
C ILE A 292 -8.38 -30.02 -6.33
N ALA A 293 -9.51 -29.31 -6.51
CA ALA A 293 -10.85 -29.85 -6.26
C ALA A 293 -11.20 -31.02 -7.22
N GLN A 294 -10.65 -31.05 -8.44
CA GLN A 294 -10.85 -32.16 -9.38
C GLN A 294 -10.07 -33.42 -9.00
N GLY A 295 -9.02 -33.33 -8.19
CA GLY A 295 -8.22 -34.47 -7.71
C GLY A 295 -8.79 -35.19 -6.47
N LYS A 296 -9.74 -34.57 -5.76
CA LYS A 296 -10.45 -35.20 -4.63
C LYS A 296 -11.93 -35.32 -4.99
N LYS A 297 -12.29 -36.48 -5.54
CA LYS A 297 -13.66 -36.98 -5.55
C LYS A 297 -14.18 -36.89 -4.11
N LEU A 298 -15.01 -35.89 -3.83
CA LEU A 298 -15.83 -35.86 -2.62
C LEU A 298 -16.72 -37.11 -2.66
N ILE A 299 -16.37 -38.12 -1.87
CA ILE A 299 -17.32 -39.15 -1.49
C ILE A 299 -18.27 -38.47 -0.50
N LEU A 300 -19.34 -37.89 -1.03
CA LEU A 300 -20.50 -37.53 -0.23
C LEU A 300 -21.24 -38.85 0.06
N GLY A 301 -20.96 -39.41 1.24
CA GLY A 301 -21.78 -40.46 1.83
C GLY A 301 -23.11 -39.88 2.31
N LYS A 302 -24.18 -40.60 2.00
CA LYS A 302 -25.55 -40.38 2.46
C LYS A 302 -25.68 -40.47 3.98
#